data_AF-A0A7R7HYL5-F1
#
_entry.id   AF-A0A7R7HYL5-F1
#
_cell.length_a   1.000
_cell.length_b   1.000
_cell.length_c   1.000
_cell.angle_alpha   90.00
_cell.angle_beta   90.00
_cell.angle_gamma   90.00
#
_symmetry.space_group_name_H-M   'P 1'
#
loop_
_entity.id
_entity.type
_entity.pdbx_description
1 polymer ?
#
loop_
_entity_poly.entity_id
_entity_poly.type
_entity_poly.pdbx_seq_one_letter_code
_entity_poly.pdbx_strand_id
1 'polypeptide(L)'
;MPNPPTPEWTVEDYLEWLQRPFEYLHFQWVEQDGEKPEWERVCRPDFLTTLDLDDTRVDTDPDLRVLRLFLVHVDERITNEDERREWLLDEDKRRRILTDCIDEDRRERAESVRRLDWVTPEQGSALSALGADWRQTVPARLDQIWAGWSDRGPEELVGWLDDWIPTLTGNFAPAPAAPPPPGTPESFTWVGDEARAALGDGWRETIRSRIDRSWAEWKQADDTQLAQWLRDWMPTLTGNYAAPPVAPPPPETPQSFSWVTKEQRDLLGKDWRDLLRRSLDHYYAAWPQQTDLALLTTWLDGWMPVIRGIAPVAPVPPPAQKVAQEPAPASPQSPVERVTGQVTEQVVSGRADLTKLVPERAELEEIVAEVVAERLAARAA
;
A
#
# COMPACT_ATOMS: atom_id res chain seq x y z
N MET A 1 -49.66 9.19 3.17
CA MET A 1 -48.29 8.79 3.58
C MET A 1 -48.39 7.36 4.09
N PRO A 2 -47.59 6.41 3.62
CA PRO A 2 -47.69 5.04 4.13
C PRO A 2 -47.16 5.01 5.57
N ASN A 3 -47.83 4.23 6.42
CA ASN A 3 -47.51 4.10 7.83
C ASN A 3 -46.12 3.45 8.03
N PRO A 4 -45.45 3.65 9.17
CA PRO A 4 -44.26 2.86 9.54
C PRO A 4 -44.58 1.36 9.58
N PRO A 5 -43.56 0.48 9.57
CA PRO A 5 -43.78 -0.96 9.69
C PRO A 5 -44.62 -1.26 10.93
N THR A 6 -45.69 -2.01 10.72
CA THR A 6 -46.59 -2.45 11.79
C THR A 6 -46.56 -3.98 11.88
N PRO A 7 -46.96 -4.58 13.01
CA PRO A 7 -47.01 -6.03 13.17
C PRO A 7 -47.87 -6.77 12.12
N GLU A 8 -48.66 -6.04 11.33
CA GLU A 8 -49.58 -6.56 10.33
C GLU A 8 -49.00 -6.58 8.91
N TRP A 9 -47.75 -6.15 8.72
CA TRP A 9 -47.08 -6.15 7.42
C TRP A 9 -46.69 -7.55 6.96
N THR A 10 -46.83 -7.81 5.66
CA THR A 10 -46.31 -9.02 5.03
C THR A 10 -44.82 -8.91 4.75
N VAL A 11 -44.15 -10.03 4.51
CA VAL A 11 -42.73 -10.08 4.13
C VAL A 11 -42.48 -9.28 2.84
N GLU A 12 -43.42 -9.32 1.88
CA GLU A 12 -43.33 -8.54 0.64
C GLU A 12 -43.44 -7.03 0.88
N ASP A 13 -44.33 -6.59 1.79
CA ASP A 13 -44.43 -5.16 2.18
C ASP A 13 -43.11 -4.66 2.82
N TYR A 14 -42.44 -5.54 3.56
CA TYR A 14 -41.19 -5.24 4.24
C TYR A 14 -40.00 -5.16 3.28
N LEU A 15 -39.93 -6.07 2.31
CA LEU A 15 -38.91 -6.07 1.25
C LEU A 15 -39.06 -4.87 0.32
N GLU A 16 -40.29 -4.47 -0.02
CA GLU A 16 -40.56 -3.25 -0.78
C GLU A 16 -40.17 -1.98 -0.01
N TRP A 17 -40.35 -1.99 1.32
CA TRP A 17 -39.90 -0.90 2.20
C TRP A 17 -38.37 -0.81 2.30
N LEU A 18 -37.66 -1.94 2.41
CA LEU A 18 -36.19 -2.02 2.46
C LEU A 18 -35.50 -1.61 1.15
N GLN A 19 -36.20 -1.70 0.02
CA GLN A 19 -35.70 -1.25 -1.29
C GLN A 19 -35.77 0.27 -1.48
N ARG A 20 -36.35 1.02 -0.52
CA ARG A 20 -36.45 2.48 -0.61
C ARG A 20 -35.09 3.16 -0.33
N PRO A 21 -34.84 4.36 -0.91
CA PRO A 21 -33.64 5.13 -0.64
C PRO A 21 -33.47 5.41 0.86
N PHE A 22 -32.22 5.40 1.34
CA PHE A 22 -31.89 5.57 2.76
C PHE A 22 -32.47 6.87 3.35
N GLU A 23 -32.52 7.94 2.56
CA GLU A 23 -33.14 9.24 2.92
C GLU A 23 -34.62 9.10 3.32
N TYR A 24 -35.33 8.12 2.75
CA TYR A 24 -36.71 7.80 3.08
C TYR A 24 -36.85 7.04 4.40
N LEU A 25 -35.90 6.14 4.70
CA LEU A 25 -35.84 5.38 5.95
C LEU A 25 -35.43 6.29 7.12
N HIS A 26 -34.43 7.16 6.91
CA HIS A 26 -33.97 8.14 7.88
C HIS A 26 -35.11 9.09 8.32
N PHE A 27 -35.99 9.51 7.40
CA PHE A 27 -37.08 10.44 7.71
C PHE A 27 -38.15 9.84 8.64
N GLN A 28 -38.46 8.55 8.52
CA GLN A 28 -39.44 7.91 9.40
C GLN A 28 -38.87 7.55 10.78
N TRP A 29 -37.55 7.35 10.87
CA TRP A 29 -36.89 6.94 12.12
C TRP A 29 -36.59 8.12 13.06
N VAL A 30 -36.48 9.34 12.51
CA VAL A 30 -36.22 10.56 13.27
C VAL A 30 -37.51 11.17 13.88
N GLU A 31 -38.69 10.85 13.35
CA GLU A 31 -39.91 11.59 13.70
C GLU A 31 -40.62 11.16 14.99
N GLN A 32 -40.25 10.05 15.65
CA GLN A 32 -41.02 9.64 16.85
C GLN A 32 -40.57 10.30 18.16
N ASP A 33 -39.32 10.74 18.32
CA ASP A 33 -38.88 11.56 19.49
C ASP A 33 -37.48 12.20 19.32
N GLY A 34 -36.88 12.17 18.11
CA GLY A 34 -35.50 12.64 17.90
C GLY A 34 -34.40 11.76 18.51
N GLU A 35 -34.76 10.66 19.19
CA GLU A 35 -33.81 9.66 19.70
C GLU A 35 -33.71 8.46 18.76
N LYS A 36 -32.47 8.10 18.38
CA LYS A 36 -32.19 6.84 17.67
C LYS A 36 -32.64 5.65 18.53
N PRO A 37 -33.25 4.60 17.95
CA PRO A 37 -33.70 3.43 18.71
C PRO A 37 -32.55 2.80 19.50
N GLU A 38 -32.88 2.24 20.66
CA GLU A 38 -31.90 1.77 21.66
C GLU A 38 -30.87 0.80 21.08
N TRP A 39 -31.30 -0.12 20.21
CA TRP A 39 -30.40 -1.05 19.55
C TRP A 39 -29.38 -0.34 18.64
N GLU A 40 -29.75 0.76 17.96
CA GLU A 40 -28.84 1.49 17.08
C GLU A 40 -27.79 2.21 17.93
N ARG A 41 -28.21 2.84 19.05
CA ARG A 41 -27.25 3.43 20.00
C ARG A 41 -26.27 2.41 20.59
N VAL A 42 -26.75 1.20 20.89
CA VAL A 42 -25.95 0.16 21.54
C VAL A 42 -25.03 -0.56 20.55
N CYS A 43 -25.52 -0.87 19.34
CA CYS A 43 -24.81 -1.71 18.39
C CYS A 43 -24.01 -0.93 17.34
N ARG A 44 -24.40 0.32 17.00
CA ARG A 44 -23.72 1.12 15.96
C ARG A 44 -22.23 1.34 16.25
N PRO A 45 -21.78 1.66 17.48
CA PRO A 45 -20.34 1.84 17.74
C PRO A 45 -19.52 0.57 17.50
N ASP A 46 -20.01 -0.59 17.97
CA ASP A 46 -19.33 -1.88 17.79
C ASP A 46 -19.30 -2.28 16.31
N PHE A 47 -20.38 -2.00 15.59
CA PHE A 47 -20.52 -2.27 14.17
C PHE A 47 -19.54 -1.42 13.33
N LEU A 48 -19.50 -0.11 13.57
CA LEU A 48 -18.57 0.82 12.93
C LEU A 48 -17.11 0.43 13.19
N THR A 49 -16.80 0.09 14.45
CA THR A 49 -15.46 -0.35 14.84
C THR A 49 -15.07 -1.66 14.17
N THR A 50 -16.00 -2.62 14.08
CA THR A 50 -15.73 -3.95 13.50
C THR A 50 -15.53 -3.89 11.99
N LEU A 51 -16.23 -2.98 11.31
CA LEU A 51 -16.14 -2.80 9.86
C LEU A 51 -15.15 -1.71 9.42
N ASP A 52 -14.49 -1.05 10.38
CA ASP A 52 -13.60 0.10 10.14
C ASP A 52 -14.28 1.21 9.31
N LEU A 53 -15.55 1.48 9.64
CA LEU A 53 -16.37 2.50 8.98
C LEU A 53 -16.45 3.77 9.84
N ASP A 54 -16.40 4.93 9.20
CA ASP A 54 -16.67 6.20 9.86
C ASP A 54 -18.17 6.56 9.80
N ASP A 55 -18.64 7.33 10.78
CA ASP A 55 -20.06 7.63 10.99
C ASP A 55 -20.72 8.42 9.83
N THR A 56 -19.92 9.14 9.04
CA THR A 56 -20.34 9.91 7.85
C THR A 56 -20.46 9.07 6.58
N ARG A 57 -19.75 7.93 6.51
CA ARG A 57 -19.85 6.99 5.37
C ARG A 57 -21.14 6.18 5.39
N VAL A 58 -21.65 5.88 6.59
CA VAL A 58 -22.91 5.17 6.81
C VAL A 58 -24.04 5.74 5.96
N ASP A 59 -24.20 7.07 5.93
CA ASP A 59 -25.39 7.66 5.33
C ASP A 59 -25.38 7.65 3.78
N THR A 60 -24.27 7.27 3.15
CA THR A 60 -24.08 7.36 1.68
C THR A 60 -23.71 6.05 1.00
N ASP A 61 -23.37 4.99 1.75
CA ASP A 61 -22.60 3.87 1.20
C ASP A 61 -23.44 2.59 0.93
N PRO A 62 -23.39 2.00 -0.29
CA PRO A 62 -23.89 0.66 -0.56
C PRO A 62 -23.32 -0.43 0.35
N ASP A 63 -22.18 -0.20 1.02
CA ASP A 63 -21.59 -1.09 2.02
C ASP A 63 -22.41 -1.23 3.33
N LEU A 64 -23.50 -0.45 3.50
CA LEU A 64 -24.48 -0.68 4.56
C LEU A 64 -25.35 -1.93 4.38
N ARG A 65 -25.13 -2.71 3.32
CA ARG A 65 -25.84 -3.98 3.11
C ARG A 65 -25.65 -4.96 4.27
N VAL A 66 -24.45 -5.01 4.85
CA VAL A 66 -24.17 -5.81 6.06
C VAL A 66 -25.01 -5.34 7.24
N LEU A 67 -25.20 -4.02 7.39
CA LEU A 67 -26.05 -3.47 8.45
C LEU A 67 -27.51 -3.87 8.21
N ARG A 68 -28.00 -3.77 6.97
CA ARG A 68 -29.37 -4.19 6.63
C ARG A 68 -29.59 -5.68 6.86
N LEU A 69 -28.66 -6.54 6.43
CA LEU A 69 -28.72 -7.99 6.67
C LEU A 69 -28.71 -8.30 8.16
N PHE A 70 -27.85 -7.62 8.93
CA PHE A 70 -27.81 -7.73 10.38
C PHE A 70 -29.16 -7.34 11.00
N LEU A 71 -29.77 -6.25 10.55
CA LEU A 71 -31.05 -5.79 11.06
C LEU A 71 -32.21 -6.71 10.70
N VAL A 72 -32.25 -7.21 9.47
CA VAL A 72 -33.22 -8.23 9.05
C VAL A 72 -33.05 -9.48 9.92
N HIS A 73 -31.82 -9.94 10.14
CA HIS A 73 -31.56 -11.14 10.94
C HIS A 73 -31.94 -10.96 12.41
N VAL A 74 -31.74 -9.76 12.95
CA VAL A 74 -32.17 -9.38 14.31
C VAL A 74 -33.69 -9.34 14.41
N ASP A 75 -34.38 -8.80 13.42
CA ASP A 75 -35.84 -8.65 13.42
C ASP A 75 -36.55 -10.00 13.17
N GLU A 76 -36.04 -10.81 12.24
CA GLU A 76 -36.61 -12.13 11.90
C GLU A 76 -36.42 -13.16 13.01
N ARG A 77 -35.30 -13.11 13.74
CA ARG A 77 -34.99 -14.13 14.76
C ARG A 77 -35.43 -13.76 16.16
N ILE A 78 -35.67 -12.48 16.45
CA ILE A 78 -36.03 -12.02 17.79
C ILE A 78 -37.49 -11.60 17.79
N THR A 79 -38.35 -12.59 18.02
CA THR A 79 -39.81 -12.38 17.98
C THR A 79 -40.39 -11.87 19.31
N ASN A 80 -39.61 -11.94 20.42
CA ASN A 80 -40.05 -11.45 21.73
C ASN A 80 -39.05 -10.48 22.38
N GLU A 81 -39.55 -9.60 23.26
CA GLU A 81 -38.79 -8.51 23.89
C GLU A 81 -37.72 -8.99 24.89
N ASP A 82 -37.94 -10.13 25.54
CA ASP A 82 -36.99 -10.73 26.49
C ASP A 82 -35.80 -11.37 25.77
N GLU A 83 -36.03 -12.05 24.64
CA GLU A 83 -34.97 -12.54 23.74
C GLU A 83 -34.20 -11.37 23.14
N ARG A 84 -34.86 -10.23 22.89
CA ARG A 84 -34.20 -9.00 22.43
C ARG A 84 -33.26 -8.45 23.48
N ARG A 85 -33.69 -8.40 24.75
CA ARG A 85 -32.83 -7.97 25.86
C ARG A 85 -31.67 -8.94 26.09
N GLU A 86 -31.92 -10.24 26.10
CA GLU A 86 -30.87 -11.25 26.24
C GLU A 86 -29.84 -11.15 25.11
N TRP A 87 -30.31 -10.98 23.88
CA TRP A 87 -29.46 -10.81 22.71
C TRP A 87 -28.64 -9.52 22.74
N LEU A 88 -29.25 -8.39 23.16
CA LEU A 88 -28.53 -7.12 23.30
C LEU A 88 -27.42 -7.18 24.35
N LEU A 89 -27.58 -8.03 25.37
CA LEU A 89 -26.62 -8.18 26.46
C LEU A 89 -25.51 -9.22 26.17
N ASP A 90 -25.74 -10.16 25.25
CA ASP A 90 -24.76 -11.18 24.86
C ASP A 90 -23.86 -10.71 23.70
N GLU A 91 -22.68 -10.19 24.05
CA GLU A 91 -21.69 -9.70 23.08
C GLU A 91 -21.18 -10.78 22.12
N ASP A 92 -21.00 -12.02 22.60
CA ASP A 92 -20.49 -13.12 21.76
C ASP A 92 -21.52 -13.53 20.71
N LYS A 93 -22.80 -13.57 21.09
CA LYS A 93 -23.90 -13.85 20.15
C LYS A 93 -24.02 -12.76 19.08
N ARG A 94 -23.87 -11.48 19.46
CA ARG A 94 -23.86 -10.35 18.53
C ARG A 94 -22.69 -10.45 17.53
N ARG A 95 -21.47 -10.71 18.02
CA ARG A 95 -20.28 -10.86 17.16
C ARG A 95 -20.40 -12.01 16.14
N ARG A 96 -20.94 -13.17 16.56
CA ARG A 96 -21.15 -14.31 15.64
C ARG A 96 -22.11 -13.98 14.52
N ILE A 97 -23.26 -13.39 14.84
CA ILE A 97 -24.25 -13.00 13.84
C ILE A 97 -23.68 -11.94 12.89
N LEU A 98 -22.95 -10.96 13.43
CA LEU A 98 -22.29 -9.96 12.60
C LEU A 98 -21.30 -10.61 11.62
N THR A 99 -20.52 -11.59 12.08
CA THR A 99 -19.59 -12.35 11.23
C THR A 99 -20.35 -13.13 10.15
N ASP A 100 -21.44 -13.81 10.50
CA ASP A 100 -22.27 -14.54 9.54
C ASP A 100 -22.84 -13.60 8.47
N CYS A 101 -23.33 -12.41 8.84
CA CYS A 101 -23.84 -11.41 7.90
C CYS A 101 -22.74 -10.85 6.99
N ILE A 102 -21.52 -10.64 7.51
CA ILE A 102 -20.36 -10.22 6.71
C ILE A 102 -20.01 -11.30 5.68
N ASP A 103 -19.97 -12.57 6.10
CA ASP A 103 -19.62 -13.69 5.23
C ASP A 103 -20.69 -13.96 4.16
N GLU A 104 -21.97 -13.78 4.50
CA GLU A 104 -23.08 -13.84 3.55
C GLU A 104 -22.99 -12.73 2.52
N ASP A 105 -22.81 -11.48 2.95
CA ASP A 105 -22.67 -10.35 2.05
C ASP A 105 -21.44 -10.49 1.13
N ARG A 106 -20.31 -10.98 1.66
CA ARG A 106 -19.12 -11.31 0.84
C ARG A 106 -19.44 -12.38 -0.21
N ARG A 107 -20.18 -13.42 0.16
CA ARG A 107 -20.58 -14.49 -0.78
C ARG A 107 -21.48 -13.94 -1.89
N GLU A 108 -22.48 -13.14 -1.54
CA GLU A 108 -23.38 -12.53 -2.51
C GLU A 108 -22.66 -11.54 -3.43
N ARG A 109 -21.74 -10.73 -2.88
CA ARG A 109 -20.87 -9.87 -3.68
C ARG A 109 -20.03 -10.69 -4.65
N ALA A 110 -19.36 -11.75 -4.17
CA ALA A 110 -18.58 -12.64 -5.02
C ALA A 110 -19.43 -13.31 -6.11
N GLU A 111 -20.68 -13.67 -5.80
CA GLU A 111 -21.61 -14.21 -6.80
C GLU A 111 -22.03 -13.16 -7.84
N SER A 112 -22.38 -11.94 -7.43
CA SER A 112 -22.73 -10.85 -8.37
C SER A 112 -21.53 -10.49 -9.25
N VAL A 113 -20.33 -10.47 -8.66
CA VAL A 113 -19.07 -10.30 -9.39
C VAL A 113 -18.86 -11.41 -10.42
N ARG A 114 -19.14 -12.68 -10.04
CA ARG A 114 -19.07 -13.84 -10.96
C ARG A 114 -20.13 -13.82 -12.04
N ARG A 115 -21.30 -13.24 -11.79
CA ARG A 115 -22.36 -13.02 -12.79
C ARG A 115 -22.02 -11.89 -13.77
N LEU A 116 -20.94 -11.15 -13.50
CA LEU A 116 -20.47 -10.02 -14.31
C LEU A 116 -21.46 -8.86 -14.33
N ASP A 117 -22.22 -8.67 -13.25
CA ASP A 117 -23.21 -7.58 -13.15
C ASP A 117 -22.56 -6.18 -13.15
N TRP A 118 -21.25 -6.12 -12.86
CA TRP A 118 -20.41 -4.92 -12.88
C TRP A 118 -19.91 -4.53 -14.28
N VAL A 119 -20.05 -5.41 -15.28
CA VAL A 119 -19.56 -5.13 -16.65
C VAL A 119 -20.42 -4.05 -17.28
N THR A 120 -19.78 -2.97 -17.74
CA THR A 120 -20.49 -1.86 -18.40
C THR A 120 -21.07 -2.29 -19.75
N PRO A 121 -22.10 -1.60 -20.26
CA PRO A 121 -22.66 -1.90 -21.58
C PRO A 121 -21.61 -1.88 -22.70
N GLU A 122 -20.67 -0.95 -22.64
CA GLU A 122 -19.57 -0.79 -23.60
C GLU A 122 -18.62 -2.00 -23.56
N GLN A 123 -18.19 -2.40 -22.35
CA GLN A 123 -17.37 -3.59 -22.14
C GLN A 123 -18.09 -4.86 -22.57
N GLY A 124 -19.38 -4.98 -22.25
CA GLY A 124 -20.23 -6.11 -22.66
C GLY A 124 -20.34 -6.22 -24.18
N SER A 125 -20.44 -5.08 -24.87
CA SER A 125 -20.41 -5.04 -26.34
C SER A 125 -19.06 -5.50 -26.89
N ALA A 126 -17.94 -5.08 -26.30
CA ALA A 126 -16.61 -5.53 -26.72
C ALA A 126 -16.39 -7.03 -26.46
N LEU A 127 -16.80 -7.53 -25.29
CA LEU A 127 -16.70 -8.93 -24.91
C LEU A 127 -17.60 -9.86 -25.74
N SER A 128 -18.69 -9.33 -26.32
CA SER A 128 -19.54 -10.10 -27.24
C SER A 128 -18.80 -10.59 -28.49
N ALA A 129 -17.70 -9.93 -28.87
CA ALA A 129 -16.81 -10.38 -29.95
C ALA A 129 -16.13 -11.73 -29.65
N LEU A 130 -16.08 -12.14 -28.37
CA LEU A 130 -15.56 -13.44 -27.94
C LEU A 130 -16.57 -14.59 -28.11
N GLY A 131 -17.81 -14.27 -28.52
CA GLY A 131 -18.90 -15.23 -28.72
C GLY A 131 -20.00 -15.14 -27.65
N ALA A 132 -21.11 -15.85 -27.86
CA ALA A 132 -22.28 -15.79 -26.98
C ALA A 132 -22.01 -16.28 -25.54
N ASP A 133 -20.98 -17.11 -25.36
CA ASP A 133 -20.61 -17.70 -24.06
C ASP A 133 -19.55 -16.90 -23.30
N TRP A 134 -19.33 -15.62 -23.67
CA TRP A 134 -18.32 -14.79 -23.02
C TRP A 134 -18.56 -14.65 -21.50
N ARG A 135 -19.82 -14.69 -21.05
CA ARG A 135 -20.18 -14.67 -19.62
C ARG A 135 -19.70 -15.88 -18.84
N GLN A 136 -19.45 -17.01 -19.49
CA GLN A 136 -18.83 -18.19 -18.85
C GLN A 136 -17.32 -18.19 -19.02
N THR A 137 -16.84 -17.68 -20.17
CA THR A 137 -15.41 -17.70 -20.53
C THR A 137 -14.60 -16.68 -19.73
N VAL A 138 -15.15 -15.48 -19.50
CA VAL A 138 -14.47 -14.40 -18.77
C VAL A 138 -14.17 -14.79 -17.32
N PRO A 139 -15.12 -15.28 -16.50
CA PRO A 139 -14.85 -15.72 -15.14
C PRO A 139 -13.82 -16.86 -15.08
N ALA A 140 -13.92 -17.84 -15.98
CA ALA A 140 -13.00 -18.97 -16.02
C ALA A 140 -11.56 -18.56 -16.37
N ARG A 141 -11.39 -17.51 -17.18
CA ARG A 141 -10.07 -16.94 -17.48
C ARG A 141 -9.56 -16.06 -16.33
N LEU A 142 -10.43 -15.27 -15.69
CA LEU A 142 -10.09 -14.50 -14.50
C LEU A 142 -9.61 -15.40 -13.36
N ASP A 143 -10.29 -16.55 -13.14
CA ASP A 143 -9.87 -17.57 -12.16
C ASP A 143 -8.44 -18.12 -12.45
N GLN A 144 -7.96 -18.06 -13.70
CA GLN A 144 -6.62 -18.52 -14.08
C GLN A 144 -5.53 -17.46 -13.89
N ILE A 145 -5.86 -16.19 -14.14
CA ILE A 145 -4.86 -15.11 -14.21
C ILE A 145 -4.85 -14.20 -12.98
N TRP A 146 -5.96 -14.12 -12.25
CA TRP A 146 -6.14 -13.25 -11.10
C TRP A 146 -6.87 -13.98 -9.97
N ALA A 147 -6.10 -14.68 -9.12
CA ALA A 147 -6.65 -15.35 -7.95
C ALA A 147 -7.35 -14.35 -7.01
N GLY A 148 -8.57 -14.68 -6.58
CA GLY A 148 -9.37 -13.83 -5.68
C GLY A 148 -9.99 -12.60 -6.35
N TRP A 149 -10.08 -12.56 -7.69
CA TRP A 149 -10.74 -11.45 -8.39
C TRP A 149 -12.22 -11.27 -7.97
N SER A 150 -12.89 -12.35 -7.55
CA SER A 150 -14.28 -12.29 -7.10
C SER A 150 -14.48 -11.49 -5.81
N ASP A 151 -13.42 -11.28 -5.04
CA ASP A 151 -13.45 -10.51 -3.80
C ASP A 151 -13.19 -9.02 -4.03
N ARG A 152 -13.04 -8.60 -5.30
CA ARG A 152 -12.70 -7.22 -5.66
C ARG A 152 -13.91 -6.37 -5.93
N GLY A 153 -13.75 -5.08 -5.67
CA GLY A 153 -14.78 -4.09 -5.93
C GLY A 153 -15.05 -3.93 -7.43
N PRO A 154 -16.30 -3.62 -7.84
CA PRO A 154 -16.67 -3.36 -9.23
C PRO A 154 -15.75 -2.35 -9.94
N GLU A 155 -15.34 -1.27 -9.27
CA GLU A 155 -14.50 -0.23 -9.86
C GLU A 155 -13.12 -0.74 -10.29
N GLU A 156 -12.46 -1.55 -9.43
CA GLU A 156 -11.17 -2.16 -9.74
C GLU A 156 -11.30 -3.13 -10.92
N LEU A 157 -12.39 -3.90 -10.94
CA LEU A 157 -12.67 -4.87 -11.99
C LEU A 157 -12.98 -4.20 -13.34
N VAL A 158 -13.75 -3.11 -13.34
CA VAL A 158 -14.05 -2.32 -14.55
C VAL A 158 -12.75 -1.79 -15.16
N GLY A 159 -11.91 -1.11 -14.37
CA GLY A 159 -10.67 -0.56 -14.89
C GLY A 159 -9.71 -1.63 -15.41
N TRP A 160 -9.58 -2.74 -14.68
CA TRP A 160 -8.74 -3.85 -15.12
C TRP A 160 -9.28 -4.53 -16.39
N LEU A 161 -10.59 -4.66 -16.53
CA LEU A 161 -11.22 -5.25 -17.71
C LEU A 161 -11.02 -4.38 -18.96
N ASP A 162 -11.03 -3.05 -18.83
CA ASP A 162 -10.74 -2.14 -19.94
C ASP A 162 -9.33 -2.37 -20.51
N ASP A 163 -8.34 -2.57 -19.64
CA ASP A 163 -6.97 -2.90 -20.05
C ASP A 163 -6.88 -4.30 -20.68
N TRP A 164 -7.73 -5.24 -20.25
CA TRP A 164 -7.69 -6.62 -20.70
C TRP A 164 -8.45 -6.87 -22.02
N ILE A 165 -9.55 -6.16 -22.28
CA ILE A 165 -10.39 -6.33 -23.49
C ILE A 165 -9.59 -6.32 -24.81
N PRO A 166 -8.61 -5.43 -25.03
CA PRO A 166 -7.78 -5.44 -26.24
C PRO A 166 -7.01 -6.76 -26.42
N THR A 167 -6.55 -7.37 -25.32
CA THR A 167 -5.84 -8.66 -25.37
C THR A 167 -6.78 -9.82 -25.66
N LEU A 168 -8.03 -9.73 -25.19
CA LEU A 168 -9.06 -10.73 -25.43
C LEU A 168 -9.50 -10.76 -26.90
N THR A 169 -9.65 -9.58 -27.52
CA THR A 169 -10.26 -9.42 -28.84
C THR A 169 -9.28 -9.48 -30.02
N GLY A 170 -7.98 -9.71 -29.77
CA GLY A 170 -7.03 -10.10 -30.82
C GLY A 170 -5.82 -9.20 -31.03
N ASN A 171 -5.52 -8.26 -30.14
CA ASN A 171 -4.16 -7.71 -30.06
C ASN A 171 -3.35 -8.64 -29.15
N PHE A 172 -2.31 -9.30 -29.68
CA PHE A 172 -1.42 -10.26 -29.00
C PHE A 172 -0.58 -9.66 -27.85
N ALA A 173 -1.12 -8.72 -27.09
CA ALA A 173 -0.53 -8.31 -25.84
C ALA A 173 -0.82 -9.40 -24.77
N PRO A 174 0.17 -9.76 -23.93
CA PRO A 174 -0.06 -10.64 -22.79
C PRO A 174 -1.13 -10.03 -21.89
N ALA A 175 -1.92 -10.88 -21.23
CA ALA A 175 -2.88 -10.42 -20.22
C ALA A 175 -2.17 -9.47 -19.24
N PRO A 176 -2.80 -8.35 -18.83
CA PRO A 176 -2.23 -7.50 -17.82
C PRO A 176 -2.00 -8.34 -16.57
N ALA A 177 -0.85 -8.14 -15.92
CA ALA A 177 -0.55 -8.84 -14.68
C ALA A 177 -1.69 -8.57 -13.69
N ALA A 178 -2.06 -9.59 -12.91
CA ALA A 178 -3.00 -9.40 -11.82
C ALA A 178 -2.50 -8.23 -10.94
N PRO A 179 -3.40 -7.31 -10.53
CA PRO A 179 -3.00 -6.30 -9.59
C PRO A 179 -2.50 -7.00 -8.32
N PRO A 180 -1.40 -6.49 -7.74
CA PRO A 180 -0.80 -7.11 -6.58
C PRO A 180 -1.81 -7.19 -5.42
N PRO A 181 -1.76 -8.25 -4.59
CA PRO A 181 -2.72 -8.46 -3.51
C PRO A 181 -2.79 -7.25 -2.56
N PRO A 182 -3.97 -6.88 -2.02
CA PRO A 182 -4.06 -5.87 -0.99
C PRO A 182 -3.17 -6.26 0.20
N GLY A 183 -2.49 -5.26 0.77
CA GLY A 183 -1.49 -5.47 1.82
C GLY A 183 -0.08 -5.83 1.33
N THR A 184 0.14 -5.90 0.01
CA THR A 184 1.50 -5.89 -0.55
C THR A 184 1.95 -4.46 -0.84
N PRO A 185 3.24 -4.12 -0.73
CA PRO A 185 3.76 -2.80 -1.08
C PRO A 185 3.31 -2.34 -2.47
N GLU A 186 3.26 -3.25 -3.44
CA GLU A 186 2.90 -2.96 -4.82
C GLU A 186 1.40 -2.65 -5.02
N SER A 187 0.55 -2.93 -4.03
CA SER A 187 -0.87 -2.56 -4.06
C SER A 187 -1.09 -1.04 -4.02
N PHE A 188 -0.11 -0.29 -3.50
CA PHE A 188 -0.20 1.16 -3.24
C PHE A 188 -1.39 1.55 -2.34
N THR A 189 -1.90 0.61 -1.54
CA THR A 189 -2.96 0.87 -0.55
C THR A 189 -2.51 1.86 0.53
N TRP A 190 -1.20 1.93 0.81
CA TRP A 190 -0.56 2.92 1.69
C TRP A 190 -0.52 4.36 1.14
N VAL A 191 -0.90 4.59 -0.13
CA VAL A 191 -1.00 5.92 -0.73
C VAL A 191 -2.37 6.51 -0.41
N GLY A 192 -2.42 7.50 0.48
CA GLY A 192 -3.65 8.21 0.84
C GLY A 192 -4.20 9.11 -0.28
N ASP A 193 -5.49 9.41 -0.22
CA ASP A 193 -6.21 10.14 -1.28
C ASP A 193 -5.65 11.55 -1.55
N GLU A 194 -5.14 12.23 -0.53
CA GLU A 194 -4.49 13.53 -0.68
C GLU A 194 -3.28 13.47 -1.63
N ALA A 195 -2.45 12.42 -1.50
CA ALA A 195 -1.31 12.23 -2.38
C ALA A 195 -1.74 11.85 -3.80
N ARG A 196 -2.80 11.05 -3.95
CA ARG A 196 -3.38 10.70 -5.26
C ARG A 196 -3.88 11.96 -5.96
N ALA A 197 -4.63 12.80 -5.26
CA ALA A 197 -5.17 14.05 -5.78
C ALA A 197 -4.05 15.05 -6.16
N ALA A 198 -3.00 15.15 -5.34
CA ALA A 198 -1.89 16.05 -5.59
C ALA A 198 -1.04 15.63 -6.81
N LEU A 199 -0.94 14.34 -7.10
CA LEU A 199 -0.16 13.80 -8.23
C LEU A 199 -0.99 13.66 -9.52
N GLY A 200 -2.33 13.63 -9.41
CA GLY A 200 -3.24 13.57 -10.54
C GLY A 200 -3.27 12.21 -11.26
N ASP A 201 -3.81 12.21 -12.47
CA ASP A 201 -3.92 11.02 -13.32
C ASP A 201 -2.52 10.52 -13.69
N GLY A 202 -2.17 9.32 -13.24
CA GLY A 202 -0.83 8.75 -13.40
C GLY A 202 0.03 8.71 -12.15
N TRP A 203 -0.50 9.14 -10.99
CA TRP A 203 0.20 9.11 -9.69
C TRP A 203 0.89 7.77 -9.41
N ARG A 204 0.25 6.65 -9.78
CA ARG A 204 0.76 5.30 -9.53
C ARG A 204 2.08 5.06 -10.25
N GLU A 205 2.19 5.48 -11.50
CA GLU A 205 3.41 5.33 -12.30
C GLU A 205 4.50 6.29 -11.82
N THR A 206 4.14 7.52 -11.45
CA THR A 206 5.05 8.50 -10.86
C THR A 206 5.69 7.98 -9.57
N ILE A 207 4.88 7.47 -8.64
CA ILE A 207 5.38 6.89 -7.39
C ILE A 207 6.24 5.67 -7.68
N ARG A 208 5.76 4.73 -8.51
CA ARG A 208 6.48 3.49 -8.84
C ARG A 208 7.86 3.77 -9.42
N SER A 209 7.92 4.59 -10.47
CA SER A 209 9.19 4.96 -11.12
C SER A 209 10.16 5.64 -10.14
N ARG A 210 9.65 6.45 -9.22
CA ARG A 210 10.48 7.15 -8.23
C ARG A 210 10.96 6.23 -7.11
N ILE A 211 10.08 5.38 -6.57
CA ILE A 211 10.42 4.49 -5.46
C ILE A 211 11.37 3.38 -5.93
N ASP A 212 11.14 2.81 -7.12
CA ASP A 212 12.06 1.82 -7.73
C ASP A 212 13.46 2.40 -7.92
N ARG A 213 13.56 3.68 -8.31
CA ARG A 213 14.85 4.36 -8.52
C ARG A 213 15.56 4.77 -7.23
N SER A 214 14.80 5.18 -6.22
CA SER A 214 15.36 5.78 -5.00
C SER A 214 15.50 4.80 -3.84
N TRP A 215 14.80 3.67 -3.88
CA TRP A 215 14.78 2.72 -2.78
C TRP A 215 14.59 1.29 -3.30
N ALA A 216 15.67 0.62 -3.68
CA ALA A 216 15.65 -0.71 -4.32
C ALA A 216 14.87 -1.80 -3.54
N GLU A 217 14.76 -1.68 -2.21
CA GLU A 217 14.15 -2.67 -1.33
C GLU A 217 12.78 -2.29 -0.78
N TRP A 218 12.14 -1.27 -1.35
CA TRP A 218 10.82 -0.81 -0.88
C TRP A 218 9.76 -1.94 -0.83
N LYS A 219 9.92 -2.98 -1.65
CA LYS A 219 9.05 -4.18 -1.67
C LYS A 219 9.13 -5.04 -0.39
N GLN A 220 10.11 -4.82 0.47
CA GLN A 220 10.22 -5.47 1.78
C GLN A 220 9.73 -4.56 2.92
N ALA A 221 9.39 -3.31 2.61
CA ALA A 221 8.99 -2.34 3.59
C ALA A 221 7.54 -2.54 4.01
N ASP A 222 7.24 -2.20 5.26
CA ASP A 222 5.85 -2.11 5.71
C ASP A 222 5.18 -0.81 5.25
N ASP A 223 3.85 -0.76 5.33
CA ASP A 223 3.05 0.40 4.92
C ASP A 223 3.45 1.69 5.66
N THR A 224 3.96 1.58 6.90
CA THR A 224 4.39 2.75 7.67
C THR A 224 5.64 3.37 7.07
N GLN A 225 6.61 2.53 6.69
CA GLN A 225 7.82 2.98 6.03
C GLN A 225 7.53 3.56 4.63
N LEU A 226 6.61 2.95 3.88
CA LEU A 226 6.21 3.42 2.56
C LEU A 226 5.47 4.76 2.62
N ALA A 227 4.53 4.90 3.55
CA ALA A 227 3.81 6.15 3.78
C ALA A 227 4.76 7.28 4.24
N GLN A 228 5.74 6.96 5.10
CA GLN A 228 6.76 7.94 5.51
C GLN A 228 7.64 8.37 4.32
N TRP A 229 8.13 7.41 3.53
CA TRP A 229 8.89 7.71 2.32
C TRP A 229 8.10 8.64 1.40
N LEU A 230 6.82 8.35 1.16
CA LEU A 230 6.00 9.19 0.30
C LEU A 230 5.85 10.60 0.85
N ARG A 231 5.57 10.75 2.15
CA ARG A 231 5.48 12.06 2.80
C ARG A 231 6.74 12.89 2.59
N ASP A 232 7.91 12.28 2.73
CA ASP A 232 9.20 12.95 2.54
C ASP A 232 9.46 13.31 1.08
N TRP A 233 8.98 12.48 0.15
CA TRP A 233 9.15 12.67 -1.30
C TRP A 233 8.07 13.51 -1.97
N MET A 234 6.90 13.70 -1.35
CA MET A 234 5.76 14.44 -1.92
C MET A 234 6.16 15.82 -2.47
N PRO A 235 6.94 16.66 -1.75
CA PRO A 235 7.35 17.96 -2.29
C PRO A 235 8.19 17.85 -3.57
N THR A 236 9.01 16.81 -3.71
CA THR A 236 9.78 16.56 -4.94
C THR A 236 8.88 16.00 -6.05
N LEU A 237 7.95 15.09 -5.71
CA LEU A 237 7.04 14.48 -6.67
C LEU A 237 6.06 15.50 -7.28
N THR A 238 5.63 16.50 -6.51
CA THR A 238 4.75 17.59 -6.98
C THR A 238 5.52 18.75 -7.61
N GLY A 239 6.85 18.65 -7.77
CA GLY A 239 7.67 19.70 -8.39
C GLY A 239 7.90 20.95 -7.52
N ASN A 240 7.68 20.87 -6.20
CA ASN A 240 7.79 22.00 -5.28
C ASN A 240 9.21 22.22 -4.68
N TYR A 241 10.22 21.40 -5.02
CA TYR A 241 11.60 21.55 -4.52
C TYR A 241 12.70 21.24 -5.56
N ALA A 242 13.85 21.91 -5.41
CA ALA A 242 15.05 21.77 -6.26
C ALA A 242 16.09 20.74 -5.75
N ALA A 243 15.90 20.12 -4.59
CA ALA A 243 16.79 19.07 -4.11
C ALA A 243 15.97 17.84 -3.66
N PRO A 244 16.26 16.63 -4.17
CA PRO A 244 15.62 15.42 -3.69
C PRO A 244 16.02 15.17 -2.22
N PRO A 245 15.10 14.69 -1.36
CA PRO A 245 15.49 14.16 -0.06
C PRO A 245 16.50 13.03 -0.27
N VAL A 246 17.48 12.95 0.63
CA VAL A 246 18.52 11.90 0.58
C VAL A 246 17.82 10.55 0.67
N ALA A 247 18.08 9.67 -0.31
CA ALA A 247 17.54 8.32 -0.32
C ALA A 247 17.81 7.61 1.02
N PRO A 248 16.90 6.77 1.51
CA PRO A 248 17.18 5.94 2.66
C PRO A 248 18.48 5.15 2.42
N PRO A 249 19.38 5.08 3.40
CA PRO A 249 20.69 4.46 3.22
C PRO A 249 20.53 2.96 2.91
N PRO A 250 21.40 2.36 2.07
CA PRO A 250 21.29 0.96 1.67
C PRO A 250 21.31 0.02 2.88
N PRO A 251 20.64 -1.15 2.82
CA PRO A 251 20.38 -2.04 3.96
C PRO A 251 21.65 -2.65 4.54
N GLU A 252 22.72 -2.71 3.76
CA GLU A 252 24.02 -3.20 4.22
C GLU A 252 24.90 -2.11 4.82
N THR A 253 24.39 -0.89 4.92
CA THR A 253 25.11 0.21 5.57
C THR A 253 24.68 0.34 7.03
N PRO A 254 25.58 0.77 7.92
CA PRO A 254 25.26 1.04 9.32
C PRO A 254 24.00 1.91 9.49
N GLN A 255 23.83 2.90 8.62
CA GLN A 255 22.79 3.93 8.70
C GLN A 255 21.39 3.41 8.36
N SER A 256 21.27 2.22 7.75
CA SER A 256 19.98 1.59 7.49
C SER A 256 19.30 1.05 8.75
N PHE A 257 20.08 0.78 9.80
CA PHE A 257 19.63 0.11 11.01
C PHE A 257 18.95 -1.25 10.77
N SER A 258 19.15 -1.88 9.60
CA SER A 258 18.64 -3.22 9.27
C SER A 258 19.17 -4.30 10.22
N TRP A 259 20.34 -4.05 10.82
CA TRP A 259 21.03 -4.90 11.78
C TRP A 259 20.43 -4.88 13.19
N VAL A 260 19.41 -4.06 13.43
CA VAL A 260 18.69 -3.96 14.71
C VAL A 260 17.51 -4.93 14.73
N THR A 261 17.52 -5.88 15.66
CA THR A 261 16.49 -6.91 15.75
C THR A 261 15.15 -6.31 16.20
N LYS A 262 14.04 -7.03 15.93
CA LYS A 262 12.71 -6.60 16.40
C LYS A 262 12.66 -6.43 17.92
N GLU A 263 13.24 -7.37 18.66
CA GLU A 263 13.30 -7.34 20.13
C GLU A 263 14.04 -6.10 20.64
N GLN A 264 15.16 -5.74 20.00
CA GLN A 264 15.89 -4.51 20.32
C GLN A 264 15.05 -3.25 20.04
N ARG A 265 14.30 -3.22 18.94
CA ARG A 265 13.37 -2.12 18.62
C ARG A 265 12.29 -1.99 19.68
N ASP A 266 11.69 -3.10 20.09
CA ASP A 266 10.63 -3.12 21.11
C ASP A 266 11.16 -2.62 22.47
N LEU A 267 12.40 -2.96 22.83
CA LEU A 267 13.05 -2.50 24.07
C LEU A 267 13.40 -1.00 24.07
N LEU A 268 13.66 -0.42 22.90
CA LEU A 268 14.01 0.99 22.72
C LEU A 268 12.76 1.89 22.55
N GLY A 269 11.61 1.31 22.19
CA GLY A 269 10.33 2.00 22.11
C GLY A 269 10.07 2.73 20.78
N LYS A 270 9.04 3.59 20.76
CA LYS A 270 8.52 4.21 19.53
C LYS A 270 9.54 5.09 18.78
N ASP A 271 10.47 5.70 19.51
CA ASP A 271 11.50 6.61 18.97
C ASP A 271 12.89 5.95 18.90
N TRP A 272 12.92 4.62 18.75
CA TRP A 272 14.16 3.85 18.87
C TRP A 272 15.25 4.29 17.90
N ARG A 273 14.92 4.70 16.66
CA ARG A 273 15.92 5.13 15.67
C ARG A 273 16.66 6.37 16.12
N ASP A 274 15.94 7.39 16.59
CA ASP A 274 16.54 8.66 17.01
C ASP A 274 17.33 8.50 18.31
N LEU A 275 16.83 7.66 19.22
CA LEU A 275 17.55 7.31 20.45
C LEU A 275 18.85 6.55 20.15
N LEU A 276 18.76 5.52 19.29
CA LEU A 276 19.90 4.70 18.90
C LEU A 276 20.94 5.53 18.14
N ARG A 277 20.52 6.35 17.18
CA ARG A 277 21.41 7.22 16.41
C ARG A 277 22.16 8.18 17.32
N ARG A 278 21.47 8.89 18.21
CA ARG A 278 22.12 9.79 19.19
C ARG A 278 23.10 9.04 20.09
N SER A 279 22.75 7.81 20.49
CA SER A 279 23.61 6.98 21.33
C SER A 279 24.87 6.52 20.58
N LEU A 280 24.72 6.08 19.33
CA LEU A 280 25.83 5.71 18.47
C LEU A 280 26.74 6.91 18.16
N ASP A 281 26.16 8.08 17.85
CA ASP A 281 26.93 9.31 17.61
C ASP A 281 27.72 9.74 18.87
N HIS A 282 27.15 9.54 20.05
CA HIS A 282 27.78 9.93 21.32
C HIS A 282 28.84 8.92 21.80
N TYR A 283 28.53 7.62 21.75
CA TYR A 283 29.35 6.57 22.36
C TYR A 283 30.22 5.80 21.37
N TYR A 284 29.90 5.85 20.07
CA TYR A 284 30.62 5.12 19.03
C TYR A 284 30.76 5.93 17.74
N ALA A 285 31.44 7.07 17.79
CA ALA A 285 31.56 8.01 16.65
C ALA A 285 32.02 7.40 15.30
N ALA A 286 32.69 6.24 15.30
CA ALA A 286 33.11 5.52 14.10
C ALA A 286 32.07 4.52 13.55
N TRP A 287 30.89 4.43 14.15
CA TRP A 287 29.80 3.56 13.72
C TRP A 287 29.39 3.71 12.24
N PRO A 288 29.40 4.92 11.62
CA PRO A 288 28.99 5.07 10.23
C PRO A 288 29.96 4.41 9.23
N GLN A 289 31.17 4.09 9.68
CA GLN A 289 32.26 3.51 8.88
C GLN A 289 32.36 1.98 9.06
N GLN A 290 31.51 1.39 9.91
CA GLN A 290 31.54 -0.06 10.15
C GLN A 290 31.03 -0.80 8.92
N THR A 291 31.82 -1.75 8.45
CA THR A 291 31.41 -2.66 7.36
C THR A 291 30.83 -3.97 7.91
N ASP A 292 31.15 -4.31 9.15
CA ASP A 292 30.62 -5.49 9.82
C ASP A 292 29.42 -5.11 10.69
N LEU A 293 28.23 -5.37 10.16
CA LEU A 293 26.98 -5.13 10.86
C LEU A 293 26.81 -6.00 12.11
N ALA A 294 27.45 -7.16 12.19
CA ALA A 294 27.39 -8.02 13.38
C ALA A 294 28.12 -7.38 14.57
N LEU A 295 29.16 -6.57 14.32
CA LEU A 295 29.80 -5.77 15.37
C LEU A 295 28.85 -4.71 15.94
N LEU A 296 28.02 -4.09 15.10
CA LEU A 296 27.02 -3.12 15.54
C LEU A 296 25.91 -3.78 16.35
N THR A 297 25.43 -4.96 15.93
CA THR A 297 24.47 -5.75 16.70
C THR A 297 25.04 -6.15 18.06
N THR A 298 26.26 -6.67 18.10
CA THR A 298 26.95 -7.05 19.35
C THR A 298 27.18 -5.85 20.27
N TRP A 299 27.56 -4.70 19.68
CA TRP A 299 27.69 -3.46 20.42
C TRP A 299 26.36 -3.06 21.06
N LEU A 300 25.28 -3.09 20.30
CA LEU A 300 23.96 -2.69 20.77
C LEU A 300 23.47 -3.59 21.91
N ASP A 301 23.70 -4.90 21.84
CA ASP A 301 23.37 -5.84 22.93
C ASP A 301 24.08 -5.47 24.25
N GLY A 302 25.38 -5.17 24.18
CA GLY A 302 26.16 -4.77 25.35
C GLY A 302 25.78 -3.38 25.90
N TRP A 303 25.34 -2.47 25.03
CA TRP A 303 25.01 -1.09 25.36
C TRP A 303 23.54 -0.85 25.68
N MET A 304 22.65 -1.81 25.42
CA MET A 304 21.22 -1.71 25.67
C MET A 304 20.87 -1.23 27.10
N PRO A 305 21.51 -1.75 28.17
CA PRO A 305 21.23 -1.28 29.52
C PRO A 305 21.63 0.18 29.75
N VAL A 306 22.67 0.67 29.07
CA VAL A 306 23.15 2.06 29.20
C VAL A 306 22.24 3.01 28.42
N ILE A 307 21.87 2.64 27.18
CA ILE A 307 20.96 3.43 26.33
C ILE A 307 19.60 3.60 27.01
N ARG A 308 19.13 2.57 27.72
CA ARG A 308 17.88 2.59 28.49
C ARG A 308 18.01 3.26 29.88
N GLY A 309 19.21 3.73 30.25
CA GLY A 309 19.46 4.37 31.55
C GLY A 309 19.41 3.41 32.75
N ILE A 310 19.51 2.09 32.52
CA ILE A 310 19.48 1.05 33.55
C ILE A 310 20.87 0.84 34.18
N ALA A 311 21.93 0.96 33.38
CA ALA A 311 23.31 0.80 33.84
C ALA A 311 24.07 2.14 33.80
N PRO A 312 24.81 2.50 34.88
CA PRO A 312 25.55 3.77 34.93
C PRO A 312 26.93 3.71 34.27
N VAL A 313 27.43 2.51 33.94
CA VAL A 313 28.79 2.33 33.38
C VAL A 313 28.70 1.85 31.95
N ALA A 314 29.28 2.65 31.05
CA ALA A 314 29.48 2.32 29.65
C ALA A 314 30.45 1.12 29.49
N PRO A 315 30.08 0.08 28.71
CA PRO A 315 31.06 -0.88 28.20
C PRO A 315 32.12 -0.15 27.37
N VAL A 316 33.32 -0.72 27.25
CA VAL A 316 34.32 -0.15 26.34
C VAL A 316 33.83 -0.37 24.89
N PRO A 317 33.72 0.69 24.06
CA PRO A 317 33.34 0.51 22.66
C PRO A 317 34.40 -0.33 21.94
N PRO A 318 34.01 -1.20 20.99
CA PRO A 318 34.95 -1.97 20.20
C PRO A 318 35.91 -0.99 19.50
N PRO A 319 37.21 -1.31 19.42
CA PRO A 319 38.15 -0.47 18.71
C PRO A 319 37.65 -0.35 17.27
N ALA A 320 37.62 0.89 16.76
CA ALA A 320 37.36 1.11 15.34
C ALA A 320 38.38 0.24 14.58
N GLN A 321 37.90 -0.79 13.88
CA GLN A 321 38.74 -1.53 12.95
C GLN A 321 39.10 -0.52 11.86
N LYS A 322 40.25 0.12 12.06
CA LYS A 322 40.86 0.97 11.07
C LYS A 322 41.21 0.03 9.95
N VAL A 323 40.32 -0.08 8.96
CA VAL A 323 40.61 -0.78 7.72
C VAL A 323 41.90 -0.13 7.24
N ALA A 324 43.01 -0.86 7.36
CA ALA A 324 44.19 -0.52 6.63
C ALA A 324 43.70 -0.50 5.19
N GLN A 325 43.67 0.68 4.57
CA GLN A 325 43.62 0.80 3.12
C GLN A 325 44.93 0.18 2.63
N GLU A 326 44.99 -1.15 2.64
CA GLU A 326 45.84 -1.90 1.76
C GLU A 326 45.36 -1.48 0.36
N PRO A 327 46.23 -0.91 -0.48
CA PRO A 327 45.83 -0.47 -1.81
C PRO A 327 45.26 -1.69 -2.51
N ALA A 328 43.94 -1.66 -2.75
CA ALA A 328 43.26 -2.74 -3.40
C ALA A 328 44.02 -3.08 -4.69
N PRO A 329 44.33 -4.36 -4.98
CA PRO A 329 44.79 -4.71 -6.31
C PRO A 329 43.71 -4.19 -7.26
N ALA A 330 44.09 -3.29 -8.16
CA ALA A 330 43.18 -2.65 -9.09
C ALA A 330 42.26 -3.72 -9.66
N SER A 331 40.98 -3.67 -9.27
CA SER A 331 39.94 -4.45 -9.93
C SER A 331 40.15 -4.27 -11.42
N PRO A 332 40.17 -5.34 -12.23
CA PRO A 332 40.40 -5.21 -13.66
C PRO A 332 39.30 -4.31 -14.22
N GLN A 333 39.62 -3.02 -14.38
CA GLN A 333 38.72 -2.02 -14.92
C GLN A 333 38.16 -2.58 -16.22
N SER A 334 36.83 -2.56 -16.33
CA SER A 334 36.17 -3.07 -17.52
C SER A 334 36.73 -2.33 -18.75
N PRO A 335 36.81 -2.98 -19.92
CA PRO A 335 37.28 -2.30 -21.14
C PRO A 335 36.54 -0.99 -21.42
N VAL A 336 35.27 -0.89 -20.99
CA VAL A 336 34.44 0.30 -21.10
C VAL A 336 34.95 1.41 -20.18
N GLU A 337 35.16 1.15 -18.89
CA GLU A 337 35.68 2.15 -17.94
C GLU A 337 37.05 2.71 -18.34
N ARG A 338 37.93 1.86 -18.88
CA ARG A 338 39.24 2.30 -19.39
C ARG A 338 39.12 3.22 -20.61
N VAL A 339 38.22 2.89 -21.54
CA VAL A 339 37.98 3.71 -22.73
C VAL A 339 37.30 5.03 -22.35
N THR A 340 36.31 5.00 -21.46
CA THR A 340 35.63 6.21 -20.95
C THR A 340 36.62 7.15 -20.28
N GLY A 341 37.47 6.65 -19.36
CA GLY A 341 38.46 7.49 -18.69
C GLY A 341 39.48 8.13 -19.64
N GLN A 342 39.95 7.37 -20.65
CA GLN A 342 40.89 7.90 -21.66
C GLN A 342 40.24 8.95 -22.57
N VAL A 343 38.99 8.72 -22.99
CA VAL A 343 38.25 9.65 -23.85
C VAL A 343 37.92 10.92 -23.08
N THR A 344 37.52 10.82 -21.81
CA THR A 344 37.27 12.01 -20.97
C THR A 344 38.52 12.86 -20.81
N GLU A 345 39.69 12.26 -20.52
CA GLU A 345 40.95 13.00 -20.44
C GLU A 345 41.34 13.66 -21.78
N GLN A 346 41.08 13.01 -22.92
CA GLN A 346 41.29 13.62 -24.24
C GLN A 346 40.34 14.79 -24.52
N VAL A 347 39.07 14.70 -24.08
CA VAL A 347 38.10 15.77 -24.24
C VAL A 347 38.45 16.96 -23.34
N VAL A 348 38.82 16.71 -22.08
CA VAL A 348 39.23 17.76 -21.12
C VAL A 348 40.50 18.48 -21.59
N SER A 349 41.48 17.74 -22.13
CA SER A 349 42.74 18.31 -22.60
C SER A 349 42.65 18.97 -23.99
N GLY A 350 41.77 18.47 -24.87
CA GLY A 350 41.68 18.92 -26.26
C GLY A 350 40.56 19.94 -26.55
N ARG A 351 39.54 20.04 -25.69
CA ARG A 351 38.31 20.82 -25.93
C ARG A 351 37.91 21.63 -24.70
N ALA A 352 38.71 22.65 -24.40
CA ALA A 352 38.47 23.58 -23.29
C ALA A 352 37.16 24.39 -23.41
N ASP A 353 36.51 24.37 -24.58
CA ASP A 353 35.18 24.89 -24.83
C ASP A 353 34.07 24.00 -24.26
N LEU A 354 34.24 22.67 -24.27
CA LEU A 354 33.27 21.72 -23.73
C LEU A 354 33.27 21.70 -22.19
N THR A 355 34.43 21.86 -21.56
CA THR A 355 34.53 21.97 -20.09
C THR A 355 33.94 23.27 -19.53
N LYS A 356 33.63 24.25 -20.38
CA LYS A 356 32.84 25.44 -19.98
C LYS A 356 31.34 25.17 -19.96
N LEU A 357 30.87 24.22 -20.77
CA LEU A 357 29.46 23.84 -20.85
C LEU A 357 29.10 22.80 -19.79
N VAL A 358 30.06 21.94 -19.42
CA VAL A 358 29.93 20.94 -18.36
C VAL A 358 31.09 21.13 -17.38
N PRO A 359 30.91 21.95 -16.34
CA PRO A 359 31.99 22.31 -15.41
C PRO A 359 32.37 21.16 -14.48
N GLU A 360 31.46 20.21 -14.27
CA GLU A 360 31.68 19.05 -13.41
C GLU A 360 32.22 17.87 -14.21
N ARG A 361 33.42 17.42 -13.84
CA ARG A 361 34.08 16.27 -14.49
C ARG A 361 33.23 15.00 -14.44
N ALA A 362 32.46 14.80 -13.36
CA ALA A 362 31.59 13.64 -13.20
C ALA A 362 30.46 13.60 -14.26
N GLU A 363 29.82 14.73 -14.53
CA GLU A 363 28.81 14.84 -15.59
C GLU A 363 29.41 14.59 -16.97
N LEU A 364 30.63 15.07 -17.22
CA LEU A 364 31.34 14.77 -18.47
C LEU A 364 31.70 13.29 -18.60
N GLU A 365 32.11 12.63 -17.51
CA GLU A 365 32.38 11.19 -17.49
C GLU A 365 31.11 10.36 -17.76
N GLU A 366 29.94 10.79 -17.25
CA GLU A 366 28.65 10.16 -17.51
C GLU A 366 28.23 10.28 -18.98
N ILE A 367 28.31 11.48 -19.55
CA ILE A 367 28.00 11.72 -20.98
C ILE A 367 28.94 10.92 -21.89
N VAL A 368 30.23 10.86 -21.56
CA VAL A 368 31.21 10.07 -22.33
C VAL A 368 30.90 8.57 -22.19
N ALA A 369 30.50 8.10 -21.01
CA ALA A 369 30.12 6.71 -20.79
C ALA A 369 28.90 6.31 -21.61
N GLU A 370 27.87 7.16 -21.68
CA GLU A 370 26.65 6.94 -22.47
C GLU A 370 26.97 6.85 -23.97
N VAL A 371 27.77 7.79 -24.50
CA VAL A 371 28.18 7.81 -25.91
C VAL A 371 29.05 6.59 -26.26
N VAL A 372 29.95 6.18 -25.36
CA VAL A 372 30.79 4.98 -25.57
C VAL A 372 29.92 3.72 -25.57
N ALA A 373 28.94 3.61 -24.66
CA ALA A 373 28.01 2.48 -24.62
C ALA A 373 27.15 2.39 -25.89
N GLU A 374 26.59 3.51 -26.35
CA GLU A 374 25.78 3.59 -27.58
C GLU A 374 26.60 3.15 -28.82
N ARG A 375 27.84 3.61 -28.93
CA ARG A 375 28.74 3.27 -30.06
C ARG A 375 29.20 1.81 -30.04
N LEU A 376 29.35 1.22 -28.86
CA LEU A 376 29.65 -0.21 -28.73
C LEU A 376 28.44 -1.07 -29.11
N ALA A 377 27.24 -0.69 -28.69
CA ALA A 377 25.99 -1.36 -29.07
C ALA A 377 25.76 -1.31 -30.59
N ALA A 378 25.98 -0.14 -31.22
CA ALA A 378 25.83 0.04 -32.67
C ALA A 378 26.88 -0.72 -33.52
N ARG A 379 27.99 -1.18 -32.93
CA ARG A 379 28.99 -2.04 -33.61
C ARG A 379 28.72 -3.53 -33.44
N ALA A 380 27.90 -3.90 -32.46
CA ALA A 380 27.54 -5.28 -32.18
C ALA A 380 26.27 -5.73 -32.95
N ALA A 381 25.47 -4.77 -33.42
CA ALA A 381 24.40 -4.94 -34.40
C ALA A 381 24.94 -4.84 -35.84
#